data_AF-A0A2W4IPH6-F1
#
_entry.id   AF-A0A2W4IPH6-F1
#
_cell.length_a   1.000
_cell.length_b   1.000
_cell.length_c   1.000
_cell.angle_alpha   90.00
_cell.angle_beta   90.00
_cell.angle_gamma   90.00
#
_symmetry.space_group_name_H-M   'P 1'
#
loop_
_entity.id
_entity.type
_entity.pdbx_description
1 polymer ?
#
loop_
_entity_poly.entity_id
_entity_poly.type
_entity_poly.pdbx_seq_one_letter_code
_entity_poly.pdbx_strand_id
1 'polypeptide(L)'
;SYAEMFKAYDKSDKKDKKLKEAVTFVKHKLDAAKWFIDAIKQRQQTLLKTMKAIVDFQYEFFLEGDETKLKPMILKDIANMIGMDISTVSRVASSKSVQTDFGIYPLKYFFSEGITTDSGEEVSSREVKQIIKEIIDSEDKSKPYSDDKLEKILNQRGYNIARRTVAKYREQLNIPVARLRKEL
;
A
#
# COMPACT_ATOMS: atom_id res chain seq x y z
N SER A 1 7.72 -20.51 -41.99
CA SER A 1 7.23 -19.43 -41.11
C SER A 1 5.80 -19.71 -40.66
N TYR A 2 5.37 -19.29 -39.46
CA TYR A 2 3.95 -19.41 -39.03
C TYR A 2 2.98 -18.75 -40.02
N ALA A 3 3.41 -17.66 -40.67
CA ALA A 3 2.66 -16.99 -41.73
C ALA A 3 2.43 -17.90 -42.96
N GLU A 4 3.36 -18.81 -43.26
CA GLU A 4 3.20 -19.79 -44.33
C GLU A 4 2.27 -20.94 -43.92
N MET A 5 2.29 -21.34 -42.64
CA MET A 5 1.36 -22.34 -42.10
C MET A 5 -0.09 -21.84 -42.13
N PHE A 6 -0.34 -20.58 -41.75
CA PHE A 6 -1.66 -19.96 -41.87
C PHE A 6 -2.10 -19.77 -43.33
N LYS A 7 -1.20 -19.34 -44.23
CA LYS A 7 -1.48 -19.25 -45.67
C LYS A 7 -1.74 -20.62 -46.30
N ALA A 8 -1.04 -21.66 -45.86
CA ALA A 8 -1.26 -23.03 -46.33
C ALA A 8 -2.61 -23.57 -45.88
N TYR A 9 -3.04 -23.26 -44.64
CA TYR A 9 -4.37 -23.60 -44.14
C TYR A 9 -5.48 -22.90 -44.95
N ASP A 10 -5.37 -21.59 -45.18
CA ASP A 10 -6.36 -20.81 -45.94
C ASP A 10 -6.49 -21.26 -47.40
N LYS A 11 -5.44 -21.83 -47.99
CA LYS A 11 -5.42 -22.38 -49.36
C LYS A 11 -5.75 -23.88 -49.44
N SER A 12 -5.81 -24.58 -48.31
CA SER A 12 -6.05 -26.03 -48.24
C SER A 12 -7.53 -26.37 -48.14
N ASP A 13 -7.90 -27.55 -48.62
CA ASP A 13 -9.26 -28.08 -48.49
C ASP A 13 -9.56 -28.30 -46.99
N LYS A 14 -10.56 -27.59 -46.44
CA LYS A 14 -10.85 -27.46 -44.98
C LYS A 14 -11.18 -28.78 -44.25
N LYS A 15 -11.04 -29.93 -44.91
CA LYS A 15 -11.35 -31.28 -44.42
C LYS A 15 -10.18 -31.99 -43.75
N ASP A 16 -8.94 -31.50 -43.86
CA ASP A 16 -7.81 -32.14 -43.16
C ASP A 16 -7.83 -31.80 -41.66
N LYS A 17 -8.37 -32.74 -40.88
CA LYS A 17 -8.53 -32.64 -39.43
C LYS A 17 -7.20 -32.39 -38.72
N LYS A 18 -6.10 -33.01 -39.16
CA LYS A 18 -4.78 -32.86 -38.53
C LYS A 18 -4.20 -31.47 -38.75
N LEU A 19 -4.35 -30.94 -39.98
CA LEU A 19 -3.91 -29.57 -40.29
C LEU A 19 -4.72 -28.53 -39.50
N LYS A 20 -6.05 -28.73 -39.38
CA LYS A 20 -6.93 -27.88 -38.58
C LYS A 20 -6.54 -27.89 -37.09
N GLU A 21 -6.25 -29.06 -36.53
CA GLU A 21 -5.80 -29.20 -35.14
C GLU A 21 -4.45 -28.50 -34.91
N ALA A 22 -3.48 -28.67 -35.83
CA ALA A 22 -2.18 -28.01 -35.74
C ALA A 22 -2.28 -26.48 -35.80
N VAL A 23 -3.08 -25.95 -36.72
CA VAL A 23 -3.30 -24.49 -36.88
C VAL A 23 -4.01 -23.93 -35.65
N THR A 24 -5.01 -24.64 -35.12
CA THR A 24 -5.73 -24.23 -33.89
C THR A 24 -4.78 -24.22 -32.69
N PHE A 25 -3.93 -25.24 -32.54
CA PHE A 25 -2.92 -25.29 -31.49
C PHE A 25 -1.94 -24.13 -31.56
N VAL A 26 -1.39 -23.84 -32.75
CA VAL A 26 -0.48 -22.71 -32.96
C VAL A 26 -1.17 -21.38 -32.65
N LYS A 27 -2.42 -21.20 -33.10
CA LYS A 27 -3.20 -20.01 -32.78
C LYS A 27 -3.37 -19.83 -31.27
N HIS A 28 -3.73 -20.88 -30.54
CA HIS A 28 -3.86 -20.84 -29.08
C HIS A 28 -2.54 -20.45 -28.40
N LYS A 29 -1.39 -20.95 -28.89
CA LYS A 29 -0.08 -20.57 -28.37
C LYS A 29 0.26 -19.11 -28.63
N LEU A 30 -0.09 -18.58 -29.81
CA LEU A 30 0.10 -17.16 -30.13
C LEU A 30 -0.81 -16.26 -29.29
N ASP A 31 -2.07 -16.64 -29.09
CA ASP A 31 -3.01 -15.90 -28.25
C ASP A 31 -2.54 -15.88 -26.78
N ALA A 32 -2.06 -17.01 -26.27
CA ALA A 32 -1.48 -17.11 -24.93
C ALA A 32 -0.22 -16.24 -24.79
N ALA A 33 0.66 -16.23 -25.80
CA ALA A 33 1.85 -15.38 -25.80
C ALA A 33 1.48 -13.89 -25.83
N LYS A 34 0.50 -13.49 -26.65
CA LYS A 34 0.00 -12.12 -26.72
C LYS A 34 -0.59 -11.69 -25.38
N TRP A 35 -1.47 -12.52 -24.80
CA TRP A 35 -2.05 -12.26 -23.47
C TRP A 35 -0.96 -12.09 -22.41
N PHE A 36 0.08 -12.93 -22.43
CA PHE A 36 1.18 -12.84 -21.47
C PHE A 36 1.96 -11.52 -21.61
N ILE A 37 2.23 -11.08 -22.83
CA ILE A 37 2.86 -9.77 -23.10
C ILE A 37 1.98 -8.63 -22.57
N ASP A 38 0.68 -8.69 -22.84
CA ASP A 38 -0.26 -7.67 -22.39
C ASP A 38 -0.38 -7.64 -20.85
N ALA A 39 -0.33 -8.80 -20.19
CA ALA A 39 -0.29 -8.91 -18.74
C ALA A 39 0.99 -8.30 -18.15
N ILE A 40 2.15 -8.49 -18.79
CA ILE A 40 3.41 -7.84 -18.38
C ILE A 40 3.30 -6.31 -18.50
N LYS A 41 2.77 -5.81 -19.61
CA LYS A 41 2.55 -4.38 -19.83
C LYS A 41 1.62 -3.80 -18.77
N GLN A 42 0.52 -4.48 -18.48
CA GLN A 42 -0.42 -4.07 -17.44
C GLN A 42 0.26 -4.02 -16.07
N ARG A 43 1.07 -5.04 -15.71
CA ARG A 43 1.84 -5.05 -14.46
C ARG A 43 2.79 -3.86 -14.36
N GLN A 44 3.49 -3.53 -15.44
CA GLN A 44 4.41 -2.38 -15.48
C GLN A 44 3.64 -1.06 -15.33
N GLN A 45 2.49 -0.93 -15.99
CA GLN A 45 1.64 0.25 -15.89
C GLN A 45 1.11 0.44 -14.47
N THR A 46 0.66 -0.63 -13.82
CA THR A 46 0.22 -0.61 -12.43
C THR A 46 1.34 -0.14 -11.51
N LEU A 47 2.54 -0.71 -11.63
CA LEU A 47 3.71 -0.31 -10.84
C LEU A 47 4.02 1.18 -11.02
N LEU A 48 4.03 1.68 -12.26
CA LEU A 48 4.33 3.07 -12.56
C LEU A 48 3.27 4.01 -11.96
N LYS A 49 1.98 3.68 -12.11
CA LYS A 49 0.87 4.44 -11.52
C LYS A 49 0.97 4.49 -10.00
N THR A 50 1.20 3.33 -9.36
CA THR A 50 1.37 3.23 -7.91
C THR A 50 2.55 4.07 -7.43
N MET A 51 3.72 3.94 -8.06
CA MET A 51 4.91 4.70 -7.67
C MET A 51 4.70 6.20 -7.87
N LYS A 52 4.12 6.61 -9.00
CA LYS A 52 3.82 8.02 -9.26
C LYS A 52 2.89 8.59 -8.18
N ALA A 53 1.84 7.86 -7.82
CA ALA A 53 0.93 8.28 -6.75
C ALA A 53 1.64 8.41 -5.39
N ILE A 54 2.55 7.48 -5.06
CA ILE A 54 3.38 7.57 -3.84
C ILE A 54 4.27 8.81 -3.87
N VAL A 55 4.95 9.10 -4.98
CA VAL A 55 5.79 10.29 -5.12
C VAL A 55 4.97 11.56 -4.98
N ASP A 56 3.82 11.64 -5.66
CA ASP A 56 2.94 12.80 -5.61
C ASP A 56 2.41 13.04 -4.18
N PHE A 57 2.06 11.98 -3.45
CA PHE A 57 1.61 12.06 -2.06
C PHE A 57 2.75 12.45 -1.10
N GLN A 58 3.94 11.90 -1.32
CA GLN A 58 5.14 12.09 -0.48
C GLN A 58 6.12 13.10 -1.07
N TYR A 59 5.61 14.09 -1.81
CA TYR A 59 6.43 14.98 -2.65
C TYR A 59 7.59 15.63 -1.88
N GLU A 60 7.31 16.14 -0.67
CA GLU A 60 8.33 16.79 0.18
C GLU A 60 9.46 15.83 0.58
N PHE A 61 9.14 14.58 0.92
CA PHE A 61 10.16 13.57 1.21
C PHE A 61 11.01 13.25 -0.03
N PHE A 62 10.40 13.06 -1.20
CA PHE A 62 11.15 12.76 -2.43
C PHE A 62 11.95 13.95 -2.97
N LEU A 63 11.69 15.17 -2.48
CA LEU A 63 12.45 16.36 -2.84
C LEU A 63 13.71 16.55 -1.97
N GLU A 64 13.58 16.36 -0.64
CA GLU A 64 14.64 16.71 0.33
C GLU A 64 15.28 15.50 1.01
N GLY A 65 14.61 14.34 1.01
CA GLY A 65 15.05 13.12 1.71
C GLY A 65 14.83 13.13 3.23
N ASP A 66 14.18 14.16 3.78
CA ASP A 66 13.92 14.27 5.21
C ASP A 66 12.73 13.39 5.65
N GLU A 67 13.01 12.37 6.46
CA GLU A 67 11.99 11.44 6.99
C GLU A 67 10.90 12.12 7.83
N THR A 68 11.19 13.30 8.41
CA THR A 68 10.20 14.08 9.16
C THR A 68 9.08 14.60 8.26
N LYS A 69 9.36 14.77 6.95
CA LYS A 69 8.42 15.23 5.92
C LYS A 69 7.52 14.13 5.36
N LEU A 70 7.74 12.87 5.72
CA LEU A 70 6.86 11.78 5.34
C LEU A 70 5.46 11.99 5.90
N LYS A 71 4.48 12.11 5.00
CA LYS A 71 3.08 12.24 5.34
C LYS A 71 2.55 10.86 5.72
N PRO A 72 1.70 10.75 6.76
CA PRO A 72 1.04 9.49 7.03
C PRO A 72 0.20 9.08 5.81
N MET A 73 0.45 7.88 5.30
CA MET A 73 -0.16 7.36 4.07
C MET A 73 -0.49 5.89 4.26
N ILE A 74 -1.68 5.49 3.83
CA ILE A 74 -2.16 4.11 3.87
C ILE A 74 -2.44 3.58 2.47
N LEU A 75 -2.66 2.27 2.36
CA LEU A 75 -2.88 1.62 1.06
C LEU A 75 -4.15 2.13 0.36
N LYS A 76 -5.18 2.49 1.13
CA LYS A 76 -6.44 3.06 0.62
C LYS A 76 -6.24 4.38 -0.13
N ASP A 77 -5.35 5.26 0.35
CA ASP A 77 -5.09 6.56 -0.28
C ASP A 77 -4.61 6.39 -1.72
N ILE A 78 -3.61 5.54 -1.88
CA ILE A 78 -3.01 5.25 -3.19
C ILE A 78 -3.98 4.46 -4.07
N ALA A 79 -4.69 3.48 -3.51
CA ALA A 79 -5.73 2.71 -4.20
C ALA A 79 -6.81 3.63 -4.81
N ASN A 80 -7.30 4.59 -4.04
CA ASN A 80 -8.28 5.58 -4.48
C ASN A 80 -7.70 6.51 -5.56
N MET A 81 -6.48 7.01 -5.39
CA MET A 81 -5.81 7.89 -6.36
C MET A 81 -5.66 7.25 -7.74
N ILE A 82 -5.36 5.95 -7.80
CA ILE A 82 -5.11 5.24 -9.06
C ILE A 82 -6.31 4.42 -9.56
N GLY A 83 -7.42 4.41 -8.81
CA GLY A 83 -8.64 3.67 -9.13
C GLY A 83 -8.45 2.15 -9.15
N MET A 84 -7.72 1.60 -8.18
CA MET A 84 -7.44 0.15 -8.09
C MET A 84 -7.78 -0.40 -6.71
N ASP A 85 -7.97 -1.71 -6.63
CA ASP A 85 -8.18 -2.38 -5.33
C ASP A 85 -6.96 -2.25 -4.41
N ILE A 86 -7.25 -2.09 -3.11
CA ILE A 86 -6.24 -2.07 -2.03
C ILE A 86 -5.32 -3.29 -2.10
N SER A 87 -5.89 -4.47 -2.41
CA SER A 87 -5.12 -5.71 -2.54
C SER A 87 -4.09 -5.67 -3.68
N THR A 88 -4.39 -4.94 -4.77
CA THR A 88 -3.47 -4.75 -5.89
C THR A 88 -2.29 -3.86 -5.49
N VAL A 89 -2.57 -2.73 -4.84
CA VAL A 89 -1.53 -1.81 -4.33
C VAL A 89 -0.66 -2.51 -3.27
N SER A 90 -1.29 -3.27 -2.36
CA SER A 90 -0.59 -4.04 -1.32
C SER A 90 0.42 -5.03 -1.90
N ARG A 91 0.06 -5.74 -2.98
CA ARG A 91 0.98 -6.68 -3.67
C ARG A 91 2.16 -5.96 -4.31
N VAL A 92 1.93 -4.79 -4.91
CA VAL A 92 3.00 -3.97 -5.48
C VAL A 92 3.94 -3.49 -4.38
N ALA A 93 3.40 -2.87 -3.33
CA ALA A 93 4.16 -2.32 -2.22
C ALA A 93 4.98 -3.40 -1.48
N SER A 94 4.45 -4.61 -1.35
CA SER A 94 5.11 -5.73 -0.68
C SER A 94 6.30 -6.32 -1.43
N SER A 95 6.39 -6.13 -2.74
CA SER A 95 7.31 -6.90 -3.60
C SER A 95 8.32 -6.04 -4.35
N LYS A 96 8.36 -4.73 -4.06
CA LYS A 96 9.18 -3.75 -4.80
C LYS A 96 9.83 -2.76 -3.85
N SER A 97 10.94 -2.23 -4.33
CA SER A 97 11.70 -1.16 -3.71
C SER A 97 11.97 -0.09 -4.76
N VAL A 98 12.26 1.12 -4.31
CA VAL A 98 12.62 2.25 -5.14
C VAL A 98 14.01 2.74 -4.74
N GLN A 99 14.84 3.04 -5.72
CA GLN A 99 16.10 3.75 -5.52
C GLN A 99 15.82 5.25 -5.64
N THR A 100 16.28 5.99 -4.64
CA THR A 100 16.24 7.46 -4.55
C THR A 100 17.66 8.00 -4.42
N ASP A 101 17.83 9.31 -4.51
CA ASP A 101 19.14 9.95 -4.34
C ASP A 101 19.72 9.78 -2.93
N PHE A 102 18.87 9.45 -1.95
CA PHE A 102 19.22 9.28 -0.54
C PHE A 102 19.26 7.79 -0.12
N GLY A 103 19.01 6.85 -1.03
CA GLY A 103 19.10 5.42 -0.76
C GLY A 103 18.00 4.57 -1.39
N ILE A 104 18.01 3.27 -1.08
CA ILE A 104 17.02 2.31 -1.55
C ILE A 104 16.00 2.04 -0.45
N TYR A 105 14.73 2.28 -0.75
CA TYR A 105 13.63 2.10 0.19
C TYR A 105 12.65 1.03 -0.33
N PRO A 106 12.26 0.05 0.50
CA PRO A 106 11.10 -0.79 0.20
C PRO A 106 9.86 0.08 0.04
N LEU A 107 8.98 -0.18 -0.93
CA LEU A 107 7.78 0.67 -1.10
C LEU A 107 6.89 0.69 0.15
N LYS A 108 6.85 -0.42 0.89
CA LYS A 108 6.17 -0.52 2.20
C LYS A 108 6.60 0.53 3.22
N TYR A 109 7.84 1.03 3.14
CA TYR A 109 8.36 2.02 4.07
C TYR A 109 7.53 3.32 4.06
N PHE A 110 6.99 3.70 2.90
CA PHE A 110 6.16 4.89 2.75
C PHE A 110 4.75 4.73 3.32
N PHE A 111 4.33 3.49 3.62
CA PHE A 111 3.01 3.22 4.18
C PHE A 111 3.11 3.05 5.69
N SER A 112 2.27 3.77 6.41
CA SER A 112 2.09 3.56 7.84
C SER A 112 1.22 2.33 8.10
N GLU A 113 1.40 1.66 9.24
CA GLU A 113 0.49 0.56 9.63
C GLU A 113 -0.93 1.13 9.78
N GLY A 114 -1.93 0.55 9.12
CA GLY A 114 -3.31 1.00 9.23
C GLY A 114 -3.98 0.52 10.53
N ILE A 115 -4.76 1.39 11.17
CA ILE A 115 -5.75 1.11 12.20
C ILE A 115 -7.11 1.48 11.63
N THR A 116 -8.09 0.60 11.77
CA THR A 116 -9.43 0.87 11.25
C THR A 116 -10.21 1.78 12.21
N THR A 117 -10.90 2.77 11.69
CA THR A 117 -11.87 3.58 12.43
C THR A 117 -13.25 2.93 12.40
N ASP A 118 -14.16 3.41 13.25
CA ASP A 118 -15.56 2.97 13.24
C ASP A 118 -16.29 3.31 11.93
N SER A 119 -15.79 4.28 11.15
CA SER A 119 -16.25 4.58 9.79
C SER A 119 -15.78 3.55 8.74
N GLY A 120 -14.95 2.58 9.13
CA GLY A 120 -14.30 1.65 8.20
C GLY A 120 -13.17 2.30 7.39
N GLU A 121 -12.71 3.48 7.79
CA GLU A 121 -11.54 4.12 7.21
C GLU A 121 -10.27 3.60 7.88
N GLU A 122 -9.27 3.28 7.09
CA GLU A 122 -7.96 2.96 7.65
C GLU A 122 -7.27 4.30 7.99
N VAL A 123 -6.65 4.37 9.16
CA VAL A 123 -5.89 5.50 9.69
C VAL A 123 -4.48 5.04 9.95
N SER A 124 -3.51 5.88 9.65
CA SER A 124 -2.10 5.53 9.84
C SER A 124 -1.69 5.42 11.32
N SER A 125 -0.83 4.46 11.66
CA SER A 125 -0.31 4.30 13.02
C SER A 125 0.58 5.46 13.43
N ARG A 126 1.20 6.14 12.46
CA ARG A 126 1.95 7.39 12.67
C ARG A 126 1.03 8.52 13.10
N GLU A 127 -0.13 8.67 12.49
CA GLU A 127 -1.14 9.66 12.92
C GLU A 127 -1.70 9.32 14.29
N VAL A 128 -2.03 8.06 14.58
CA VAL A 128 -2.48 7.67 15.92
C VAL A 128 -1.41 7.95 16.97
N LYS A 129 -0.13 7.69 16.68
CA LYS A 129 1.00 8.07 17.55
C LYS A 129 1.07 9.58 17.78
N GLN A 130 0.92 10.36 16.71
CA GLN A 130 0.92 11.82 16.79
C GLN A 130 -0.24 12.33 17.66
N ILE A 131 -1.45 11.79 17.49
CA ILE A 131 -2.62 12.13 18.31
C ILE A 131 -2.40 11.73 19.77
N ILE A 132 -1.82 10.55 20.04
CA ILE A 132 -1.46 10.13 21.41
C ILE A 132 -0.53 11.16 22.04
N LYS A 133 0.50 11.59 21.30
CA LYS A 133 1.44 12.60 21.77
C LYS A 133 0.74 13.92 22.08
N GLU A 134 -0.11 14.42 21.18
CA GLU A 134 -0.87 15.66 21.38
C GLU A 134 -1.83 15.61 22.58
N ILE A 135 -2.51 14.48 22.79
CA ILE A 135 -3.39 14.29 23.96
C ILE A 135 -2.59 14.31 25.26
N ILE A 136 -1.40 13.70 25.27
CA ILE A 136 -0.52 13.67 26.44
C ILE A 136 0.12 15.05 26.68
N ASP A 137 0.56 15.74 25.62
CA ASP A 137 1.17 17.06 25.73
C ASP A 137 0.18 18.13 26.22
N SER A 138 -1.12 17.90 25.99
CA SER A 138 -2.22 18.76 26.47
C SER A 138 -2.91 18.26 27.74
N GLU A 139 -2.39 17.20 28.38
CA GLU A 139 -2.99 16.62 29.58
C GLU A 139 -2.74 17.48 30.84
N ASP A 140 -3.65 17.38 31.81
CA ASP A 140 -3.41 17.92 33.14
C ASP A 140 -2.37 17.07 33.87
N LYS A 141 -1.16 17.61 34.06
CA LYS A 141 -0.04 16.91 34.71
C LYS A 141 -0.28 16.59 36.18
N SER A 142 -1.26 17.21 36.84
CA SER A 142 -1.67 16.80 38.19
C SER A 142 -2.43 15.47 38.18
N LYS A 143 -3.04 15.12 37.03
CA LYS A 143 -3.84 13.91 36.81
C LYS A 143 -3.65 13.36 35.38
N PRO A 144 -2.45 12.86 35.05
CA PRO A 144 -2.12 12.38 33.72
C PRO A 144 -3.00 11.20 33.30
N TYR A 145 -3.28 11.09 32.00
CA TYR A 145 -4.17 10.08 31.44
C TYR A 145 -3.49 8.70 31.42
N SER A 146 -4.18 7.70 31.97
CA SER A 146 -3.77 6.29 31.85
C SER A 146 -3.96 5.78 30.42
N ASP A 147 -3.27 4.69 30.08
CA ASP A 147 -3.43 4.04 28.77
C ASP A 147 -4.90 3.63 28.52
N ASP A 148 -5.64 3.24 29.56
CA ASP A 148 -7.10 2.96 29.47
C ASP A 148 -7.92 4.23 29.17
N LYS A 149 -7.48 5.39 29.67
CA LYS A 149 -8.16 6.67 29.39
C LYS A 149 -7.85 7.15 27.99
N LEU A 150 -6.60 7.02 27.54
CA LEU A 150 -6.18 7.32 26.17
C LEU A 150 -6.90 6.44 25.15
N GLU A 151 -7.01 5.13 25.42
CA GLU A 151 -7.83 4.21 24.62
C GLU A 151 -9.26 4.73 24.47
N LYS A 152 -9.93 5.07 25.57
CA LYS A 152 -11.31 5.57 25.53
C LYS A 152 -11.44 6.87 24.74
N ILE A 153 -10.49 7.79 24.88
CA ILE A 153 -10.49 9.05 24.12
C ILE A 153 -10.32 8.78 22.62
N LEU A 154 -9.41 7.88 22.24
CA LEU A 154 -9.18 7.51 20.84
C LEU A 154 -10.40 6.82 20.23
N ASN A 155 -11.00 5.85 20.93
CA ASN A 155 -12.23 5.20 20.49
C ASN A 155 -13.41 6.19 20.39
N GLN A 156 -13.52 7.16 21.31
CA GLN A 156 -14.53 8.23 21.21
C GLN A 156 -14.33 9.14 19.99
N ARG A 157 -13.09 9.29 19.53
CA ARG A 157 -12.76 9.99 18.28
C ARG A 157 -12.88 9.09 17.05
N GLY A 158 -13.35 7.85 17.21
CA GLY A 158 -13.57 6.88 16.15
C GLY A 158 -12.35 6.04 15.77
N TYR A 159 -11.22 6.18 16.45
CA TYR A 159 -10.03 5.34 16.23
C TYR A 159 -10.19 4.03 17.02
N ASN A 160 -10.61 2.96 16.34
CA ASN A 160 -10.92 1.68 16.98
C ASN A 160 -9.60 0.97 17.36
N ILE A 161 -9.15 1.22 18.60
CA ILE A 161 -7.83 0.80 19.08
C ILE A 161 -7.95 0.18 20.47
N ALA A 162 -7.22 -0.92 20.68
CA ALA A 162 -7.14 -1.56 21.98
C ALA A 162 -6.08 -0.89 22.88
N ARG A 163 -6.31 -0.90 24.20
CA ARG A 163 -5.36 -0.43 25.22
C ARG A 163 -3.92 -0.91 25.02
N ARG A 164 -3.73 -2.19 24.67
CA ARG A 164 -2.38 -2.76 24.43
C ARG A 164 -1.65 -2.07 23.27
N THR A 165 -2.38 -1.69 22.22
CA THR A 165 -1.83 -0.95 21.08
C THR A 165 -1.46 0.48 21.47
N VAL A 166 -2.29 1.14 22.30
CA VAL A 166 -1.98 2.45 22.87
C VAL A 166 -0.68 2.40 23.70
N ALA A 167 -0.56 1.40 24.58
CA ALA A 167 0.66 1.20 25.38
C ALA A 167 1.89 0.99 24.50
N LYS A 168 1.81 0.10 23.49
CA LYS A 168 2.87 -0.14 22.51
C LYS A 168 3.29 1.16 21.80
N TYR A 169 2.34 1.97 21.36
CA TYR A 169 2.63 3.22 20.65
C TYR A 169 3.23 4.29 21.56
N ARG A 170 2.72 4.42 22.79
CA ARG A 170 3.30 5.29 23.83
C ARG A 170 4.77 4.93 24.11
N GLU A 171 5.08 3.64 24.24
CA GLU A 171 6.44 3.15 24.45
C GLU A 171 7.35 3.45 23.25
N GLN A 172 6.86 3.26 22.02
CA GLN A 172 7.60 3.62 20.80
C GLN A 172 7.88 5.13 20.69
N LEU A 173 7.07 5.97 21.35
CA LEU A 173 7.29 7.42 21.46
C LEU A 173 8.19 7.81 22.64
N ASN A 174 8.70 6.84 23.40
CA ASN A 174 9.48 7.05 24.63
C ASN A 174 8.74 7.85 25.72
N ILE A 175 7.40 7.80 25.73
CA ILE A 175 6.59 8.50 26.74
C ILE A 175 6.36 7.57 27.93
N PRO A 176 6.67 7.98 29.18
CA PRO A 176 6.51 7.11 30.34
C PRO A 176 5.03 6.92 30.73
N VAL A 177 4.75 5.90 31.56
CA VAL A 177 3.39 5.61 32.06
C VAL A 177 2.84 6.77 32.88
N ALA A 178 1.52 6.92 32.95
CA ALA A 178 0.85 8.05 33.61
C ALA A 178 1.37 8.35 35.02
N ARG A 179 1.63 7.33 35.85
CA ARG A 179 2.18 7.52 37.21
C ARG A 179 3.50 8.30 37.24
N LEU A 180 4.33 8.15 36.21
CA LEU A 180 5.63 8.81 36.10
C LEU A 180 5.55 10.18 35.41
N ARG A 181 4.40 10.54 34.82
CA ARG A 181 4.15 11.86 34.20
C ARG A 181 3.51 12.85 35.17
N LYS A 182 3.17 12.41 36.38
CA LYS A 182 2.49 13.23 37.36
C LYS A 182 3.48 14.24 37.97
N GLU A 183 3.17 15.52 37.84
CA GLU A 183 3.88 16.62 38.51
C GLU A 183 3.03 17.11 39.69
N LEU A 184 3.70 17.53 40.78
CA LEU A 184 3.06 18.01 42.03
C LEU A 184 2.75 19.50 41.97
#